data_AF-A0A914VGW3-F1
#
_entry.id   AF-A0A914VGW3-F1
#
_cell.length_a   1.000
_cell.length_b   1.000
_cell.length_c   1.000
_cell.angle_alpha   90.00
_cell.angle_beta   90.00
_cell.angle_gamma   90.00
#
_symmetry.space_group_name_H-M   'P 1'
#
loop_
_entity.id
_entity.type
_entity.pdbx_description
1 polymer ?
#
loop_
_entity_poly.entity_id
_entity_poly.type
_entity_poly.pdbx_seq_one_letter_code
_entity_poly.pdbx_strand_id
1 'polypeptide(L)'
;MSEHNIQIQQRLTFDQLSRAVDEATREVGGTYGRKVMRGYLRLKGVRAGVNQIGAAQRRVAPFYADNRRRDLQRQVNPQTYRAPHYGYNLHFDQNEKLVDYGVVFVLANNRVERLWQEVNQRVGFPLKYAFIQLENAGYFHRWDPLHLRAASLLGCAVANVMLQRCIGAWNNHSIPGKGVPADYIPYSGTFPVPDDALPSVDRAVTMYRDKGGHLTDEHTFGVDPLENNVLLKAFRDQCFWFEIETTYKGLTELANNVANHNYMPFQYALLRFIQLTIHFFS
;
A
#
# COMPACT_ATOMS: atom_id res chain seq x y z
N MET A 1 8.95 -10.77 -49.36
CA MET A 1 10.04 -10.83 -48.38
C MET A 1 9.70 -9.84 -47.27
N SER A 2 9.25 -10.33 -46.12
CA SER A 2 8.79 -9.50 -45.00
C SER A 2 9.96 -9.13 -44.10
N GLU A 3 10.37 -7.86 -44.12
CA GLU A 3 11.39 -7.31 -43.24
C GLU A 3 10.98 -7.49 -41.77
N HIS A 4 11.75 -8.33 -41.06
CA HIS A 4 11.70 -8.39 -39.60
C HIS A 4 12.38 -7.13 -39.05
N ASN A 5 11.56 -6.13 -38.72
CA ASN A 5 11.99 -4.94 -38.02
C ASN A 5 12.32 -5.32 -36.57
N ILE A 6 13.53 -5.83 -36.35
CA ILE A 6 14.09 -6.10 -35.02
C ILE A 6 14.32 -4.73 -34.38
N GLN A 7 13.35 -4.25 -33.60
CA GLN A 7 13.56 -3.14 -32.70
C GLN A 7 14.66 -3.51 -31.71
N ILE A 8 15.88 -3.04 -31.98
CA ILE A 8 17.00 -3.10 -31.04
C ILE A 8 16.57 -2.27 -29.83
N GLN A 9 16.15 -2.93 -28.74
CA GLN A 9 15.94 -2.26 -27.46
C GLN A 9 17.28 -1.62 -27.06
N GLN A 10 17.35 -0.28 -27.10
CA GLN A 10 18.53 0.44 -26.64
C GLN A 10 18.82 0.03 -25.20
N ARG A 11 19.99 -0.59 -25.00
CA ARG A 11 20.41 -1.10 -23.71
C ARG A 11 20.70 0.09 -22.81
N LEU A 12 19.87 0.29 -21.77
CA LEU A 12 20.07 1.35 -20.79
C LEU A 12 21.52 1.32 -20.26
N THR A 13 22.17 2.48 -20.23
CA THR A 13 23.48 2.60 -19.58
C THR A 13 23.34 2.43 -18.07
N PHE A 14 24.43 2.09 -17.38
CA PHE A 14 24.39 1.93 -15.93
C PHE A 14 24.02 3.24 -15.20
N ASP A 15 24.40 4.40 -15.74
CA ASP A 15 24.02 5.70 -15.17
C ASP A 15 22.54 6.02 -15.38
N GLN A 16 21.98 5.69 -16.55
CA GLN A 16 20.54 5.82 -16.79
C GLN A 16 19.75 4.88 -15.86
N LEU A 17 20.23 3.64 -15.69
CA LEU A 17 19.61 2.69 -14.76
C LEU A 17 19.72 3.16 -13.31
N SER A 18 20.86 3.73 -12.91
CA SER A 18 21.06 4.25 -11.56
C SER A 18 20.10 5.40 -11.28
N ARG A 19 19.90 6.32 -12.23
CA ARG A 19 18.90 7.40 -12.11
C ARG A 19 17.47 6.85 -11.99
N ALA A 20 17.09 5.89 -12.83
CA ALA A 20 15.77 5.27 -12.75
C ALA A 20 15.54 4.55 -11.41
N VAL A 21 16.56 3.88 -10.88
CA VAL A 21 16.51 3.21 -9.56
C VAL A 21 16.43 4.22 -8.41
N ASP A 22 17.15 5.34 -8.51
CA ASP A 22 17.12 6.43 -7.53
C ASP A 22 15.73 7.07 -7.47
N GLU A 23 15.17 7.45 -8.62
CA GLU A 23 13.80 7.97 -8.74
C GLU A 23 12.77 6.97 -8.18
N ALA A 24 12.85 5.71 -8.58
CA ALA A 24 11.98 4.67 -8.05
C ALA A 24 12.12 4.52 -6.52
N THR A 25 13.35 4.60 -5.99
CA THR A 25 13.58 4.51 -4.53
C THR A 25 12.95 5.69 -3.80
N ARG A 26 12.97 6.91 -4.37
CA ARG A 26 12.25 8.07 -3.80
C ARG A 26 10.73 7.86 -3.78
N GLU A 27 10.17 7.07 -4.68
CA GLU A 27 8.73 6.81 -4.71
C GLU A 27 8.29 5.69 -3.76
N VAL A 28 9.05 4.59 -3.70
CA VAL A 28 8.62 3.36 -3.00
C VAL A 28 9.43 3.03 -1.75
N GLY A 29 10.47 3.81 -1.47
CA GLY A 29 11.31 3.63 -0.31
C GLY A 29 12.33 2.51 -0.43
N GLY A 30 13.14 2.39 0.62
CA GLY A 30 14.25 1.44 0.71
C GLY A 30 13.87 -0.02 0.97
N THR A 31 12.60 -0.36 1.14
CA THR A 31 12.16 -1.74 1.45
C THR A 31 12.02 -2.60 0.20
N TYR A 32 12.06 -2.00 -0.99
CA TYR A 32 12.02 -2.70 -2.26
C TYR A 32 13.38 -3.32 -2.60
N GLY A 33 13.51 -4.62 -2.37
CA GLY A 33 14.69 -5.38 -2.80
C GLY A 33 14.76 -5.52 -4.33
N ARG A 34 15.93 -5.87 -4.86
CA ARG A 34 16.22 -5.97 -6.31
C ARG A 34 15.18 -6.70 -7.16
N LYS A 35 14.49 -7.72 -6.62
CA LYS A 35 13.43 -8.45 -7.36
C LYS A 35 12.14 -7.65 -7.48
N VAL A 36 11.67 -7.06 -6.38
CA VAL A 36 10.44 -6.25 -6.36
C VAL A 36 10.70 -4.91 -7.07
N MET A 37 11.87 -4.31 -6.88
CA MET A 37 12.31 -3.11 -7.61
C MET A 37 12.34 -3.36 -9.12
N ARG A 38 12.76 -4.54 -9.59
CA ARG A 38 12.65 -4.91 -11.01
C ARG A 38 11.21 -4.87 -11.51
N GLY A 39 10.26 -5.37 -10.71
CA GLY A 39 8.84 -5.31 -11.06
C GLY A 39 8.32 -3.89 -11.13
N TYR A 40 8.68 -3.04 -10.17
CA TYR A 40 8.29 -1.62 -10.17
C TYR A 40 8.90 -0.85 -11.36
N LEU A 41 10.18 -1.06 -11.67
CA LEU A 41 10.82 -0.48 -12.86
C LEU A 41 10.15 -0.97 -14.15
N ARG A 42 9.81 -2.26 -14.23
CA ARG A 42 9.08 -2.82 -15.37
C ARG A 42 7.72 -2.16 -15.55
N LEU A 43 7.00 -1.89 -14.46
CA LEU A 43 5.74 -1.13 -14.47
C LEU A 43 5.94 0.28 -15.05
N LYS A 44 7.05 0.94 -14.72
CA LYS A 44 7.46 2.23 -15.30
C LYS A 44 8.11 2.12 -16.69
N GLY A 45 8.04 0.96 -17.35
CA GLY A 45 8.60 0.73 -18.69
C GLY A 45 10.12 0.47 -18.75
N VAL A 46 10.82 0.46 -17.61
CA VAL A 46 12.28 0.25 -17.54
C VAL A 46 12.60 -1.22 -17.35
N ARG A 47 13.29 -1.82 -18.32
CA ARG A 47 13.72 -3.23 -18.26
C ARG A 47 15.21 -3.34 -17.93
N ALA A 48 15.54 -4.03 -16.83
CA ALA A 48 16.92 -4.30 -16.43
C ALA A 48 17.06 -5.63 -15.68
N GLY A 49 18.29 -6.18 -15.68
CA GLY A 49 18.60 -7.41 -14.96
C GLY A 49 18.62 -7.20 -13.44
N VAL A 50 18.17 -8.21 -12.67
CA VAL A 50 18.09 -8.16 -11.20
C VAL A 50 19.46 -7.84 -10.55
N ASN A 51 20.56 -8.31 -11.13
CA ASN A 51 21.91 -8.01 -10.63
C ASN A 51 22.34 -6.57 -10.91
N GLN A 52 22.00 -6.04 -12.09
CA GLN A 52 22.27 -4.64 -12.44
C GLN A 52 21.49 -3.68 -11.54
N ILE A 53 20.22 -4.00 -11.28
CA ILE A 53 19.38 -3.26 -10.32
C ILE A 53 19.99 -3.33 -8.92
N GLY A 54 20.43 -4.51 -8.46
CA GLY A 54 21.09 -4.65 -7.17
C GLY A 54 22.39 -3.82 -7.05
N ALA A 55 23.15 -3.69 -8.14
CA ALA A 55 24.33 -2.83 -8.19
C ALA A 55 23.96 -1.34 -8.16
N ALA A 56 22.96 -0.93 -8.94
CA ALA A 56 22.44 0.43 -8.92
C ALA A 56 21.90 0.81 -7.54
N GLN A 57 21.14 -0.07 -6.87
CA GLN A 57 20.64 0.15 -5.51
C GLN A 57 21.76 0.37 -4.49
N ARG A 58 22.89 -0.35 -4.61
CA ARG A 58 24.05 -0.11 -3.75
C ARG A 58 24.71 1.24 -4.00
N ARG A 59 24.67 1.73 -5.24
CA ARG A 59 25.20 3.06 -5.61
C ARG A 59 24.33 4.19 -5.09
N VAL A 60 23.01 4.10 -5.27
CA VAL A 60 22.10 5.23 -5.01
C VAL A 60 21.50 5.20 -3.60
N ALA A 61 21.45 4.02 -2.98
CA ALA A 61 20.79 3.79 -1.69
C ALA A 61 21.59 2.78 -0.84
N PRO A 62 22.88 3.04 -0.53
CA PRO A 62 23.75 2.10 0.17
C PRO A 62 23.20 1.71 1.54
N PHE A 63 22.69 2.68 2.31
CA PHE A 63 22.09 2.42 3.64
C PHE A 63 20.99 1.36 3.60
N TYR A 64 20.04 1.48 2.65
CA TYR A 64 18.96 0.52 2.49
C TYR A 64 19.46 -0.84 1.98
N ALA A 65 20.49 -0.85 1.13
CA ALA A 65 21.11 -2.09 0.67
C ALA A 65 21.78 -2.86 1.82
N ASP A 66 22.47 -2.15 2.72
CA ASP A 66 23.14 -2.73 3.88
C ASP A 66 22.14 -3.18 4.95
N ASN A 67 21.07 -2.41 5.19
CA ASN A 67 20.02 -2.82 6.12
C ASN A 67 19.35 -4.13 5.68
N ARG A 68 19.07 -4.29 4.38
CA ARG A 68 18.51 -5.56 3.87
C ARG A 68 19.48 -6.74 3.97
N ARG A 69 20.79 -6.49 3.94
CA ARG A 69 21.81 -7.53 4.16
C ARG A 69 21.86 -7.95 5.65
N ARG A 70 21.66 -7.00 6.56
CA ARG A 70 21.67 -7.22 8.02
C ARG A 70 20.35 -7.77 8.56
N ASP A 71 19.24 -7.56 7.86
CA ASP A 71 17.91 -8.10 8.15
C ASP A 71 17.84 -9.62 7.83
N LEU A 72 18.62 -10.41 8.58
CA LEU A 72 18.74 -11.88 8.47
C LEU A 72 17.51 -12.62 9.04
N GLN A 73 16.60 -11.93 9.76
CA GLN A 73 15.39 -12.54 10.33
C GLN A 73 14.47 -13.16 9.28
N ARG A 74 14.57 -12.75 8.00
CA ARG A 74 13.78 -13.31 6.90
C ARG A 74 14.16 -14.75 6.53
N GLN A 75 15.33 -15.25 6.94
CA GLN A 75 15.80 -16.59 6.58
C GLN A 75 15.37 -17.69 7.56
N VAL A 76 14.71 -17.35 8.68
CA VAL A 76 14.60 -18.28 9.82
C VAL A 76 13.17 -18.69 10.19
N ASN A 77 12.24 -18.76 9.24
CA ASN A 77 10.99 -19.47 9.51
C ASN A 77 10.53 -20.35 8.34
N PRO A 78 11.20 -21.49 8.08
CA PRO A 78 10.71 -22.50 7.15
C PRO A 78 9.71 -23.41 7.88
N GLN A 79 8.46 -22.96 8.06
CA GLN A 79 7.39 -23.94 8.27
C GLN A 79 6.87 -24.39 6.92
N THR A 80 7.02 -25.68 6.65
CA THR A 80 6.48 -26.34 5.46
C THR A 80 4.97 -26.31 5.53
N TYR A 81 4.34 -25.50 4.67
CA TYR A 81 2.88 -25.41 4.59
C TYR A 81 2.35 -26.55 3.72
N ARG A 82 1.53 -27.45 4.29
CA ARG A 82 0.89 -28.55 3.56
C ARG A 82 -0.52 -28.13 3.14
N ALA A 83 -0.78 -28.05 1.83
CA ALA A 83 -2.11 -27.77 1.26
C ALA A 83 -2.44 -28.78 0.14
N PRO A 84 -3.03 -29.95 0.48
CA PRO A 84 -3.23 -31.07 -0.45
C PRO A 84 -4.24 -30.83 -1.59
N HIS A 85 -5.10 -29.81 -1.53
CA HIS A 85 -5.98 -29.44 -2.65
C HIS A 85 -6.29 -27.94 -2.69
N TYR A 86 -6.85 -27.48 -3.82
CA TYR A 86 -7.33 -26.10 -3.97
C TYR A 86 -8.37 -25.79 -2.88
N GLY A 87 -8.28 -24.60 -2.26
CA GLY A 87 -9.15 -24.19 -1.15
C GLY A 87 -8.90 -24.92 0.19
N TYR A 88 -7.88 -25.78 0.30
CA TYR A 88 -7.60 -26.52 1.54
C TYR A 88 -7.43 -25.62 2.76
N ASN A 89 -6.81 -24.45 2.58
CA ASN A 89 -6.77 -23.38 3.57
C ASN A 89 -7.08 -22.06 2.87
N LEU A 90 -8.20 -21.45 3.24
CA LEU A 90 -8.53 -20.07 2.90
C LEU A 90 -8.01 -19.19 4.04
N HIS A 91 -6.93 -18.46 3.81
CA HIS A 91 -6.32 -17.59 4.81
C HIS A 91 -6.64 -16.13 4.47
N PHE A 92 -7.66 -15.58 5.13
CA PHE A 92 -7.90 -14.13 5.16
C PHE A 92 -7.09 -13.54 6.30
N ASP A 93 -5.85 -13.18 6.02
CA ASP A 93 -5.06 -12.37 6.95
C ASP A 93 -5.52 -10.92 6.80
N GLN A 94 -5.91 -10.26 7.89
CA GLN A 94 -6.23 -8.84 7.91
C GLN A 94 -5.00 -8.07 8.40
N ASN A 95 -4.83 -6.81 7.96
CA ASN A 95 -3.79 -5.98 8.55
C ASN A 95 -4.18 -5.55 9.97
N GLU A 96 -3.82 -6.35 10.97
CA GLU A 96 -4.00 -5.99 12.38
C GLU A 96 -3.02 -4.90 12.85
N LYS A 97 -1.96 -4.59 12.08
CA LYS A 97 -0.90 -3.67 12.55
C LYS A 97 -1.36 -2.21 12.64
N LEU A 98 -2.40 -1.85 11.90
CA LEU A 98 -2.97 -0.51 11.87
C LEU A 98 -4.43 -0.45 12.33
N VAL A 99 -4.95 -1.55 12.88
CA VAL A 99 -6.35 -1.64 13.32
C VAL A 99 -6.66 -0.57 14.38
N ASP A 100 -5.73 -0.32 15.29
CA ASP A 100 -5.81 0.74 16.31
C ASP A 100 -5.96 2.15 15.74
N TYR A 101 -5.64 2.36 14.46
CA TYR A 101 -5.75 3.64 13.76
C TYR A 101 -6.89 3.66 12.72
N GLY A 102 -7.63 2.55 12.58
CA GLY A 102 -8.75 2.43 11.64
C GLY A 102 -8.33 2.36 10.20
N VAL A 103 -7.05 2.07 9.95
CA VAL A 103 -6.53 1.93 8.61
C VAL A 103 -6.61 0.45 8.27
N VAL A 104 -7.73 0.08 7.65
CA VAL A 104 -7.98 -1.28 7.19
C VAL A 104 -7.87 -1.29 5.68
N PHE A 105 -7.02 -2.16 5.15
CA PHE A 105 -6.97 -2.46 3.73
C PHE A 105 -6.94 -3.98 3.55
N VAL A 106 -7.63 -4.45 2.53
CA VAL A 106 -7.78 -5.87 2.21
C VAL A 106 -7.10 -6.14 0.87
N LEU A 107 -6.38 -7.25 0.81
CA LEU A 107 -5.82 -7.78 -0.43
C LEU A 107 -6.45 -9.13 -0.71
N ALA A 108 -7.11 -9.26 -1.86
CA ALA A 108 -7.51 -10.56 -2.37
C ALA A 108 -6.26 -11.29 -2.87
N ASN A 109 -5.88 -12.39 -2.20
CA ASN A 109 -4.73 -13.20 -2.58
C ASN A 109 -5.15 -14.64 -2.90
N ASN A 110 -4.93 -15.07 -4.15
CA ASN A 110 -5.31 -16.42 -4.60
C ASN A 110 -4.20 -17.47 -4.41
N ARG A 111 -3.04 -17.14 -3.82
CA ARG A 111 -2.01 -18.13 -3.48
C ARG A 111 -1.30 -17.83 -2.17
N VAL A 112 -0.99 -18.91 -1.45
CA VAL A 112 -0.25 -18.97 -0.18
C VAL A 112 1.22 -18.50 -0.34
N GLU A 113 1.42 -17.27 -0.80
CA GLU A 113 2.68 -16.54 -0.67
C GLU A 113 2.54 -15.49 0.42
N ARG A 114 3.66 -15.18 1.08
CA ARG A 114 3.77 -14.20 2.17
C ARG A 114 3.60 -12.75 1.70
N LEU A 115 2.63 -12.50 0.83
CA LEU A 115 2.31 -11.16 0.30
C LEU A 115 2.06 -10.19 1.46
N TRP A 116 1.42 -10.64 2.53
CA TRP A 116 1.19 -9.81 3.72
C TRP A 116 2.48 -9.35 4.42
N GLN A 117 3.55 -10.15 4.43
CA GLN A 117 4.84 -9.67 4.94
C GLN A 117 5.40 -8.56 4.05
N GLU A 118 5.25 -8.70 2.73
CA GLU A 118 5.75 -7.72 1.77
C GLU A 118 4.94 -6.42 1.83
N VAL A 119 3.63 -6.52 2.06
CA VAL A 119 2.70 -5.39 2.23
C VAL A 119 2.92 -4.71 3.57
N ASN A 120 3.07 -5.47 4.66
CA ASN A 120 3.39 -4.90 5.97
C ASN A 120 4.70 -4.12 5.92
N GLN A 121 5.73 -4.62 5.25
CA GLN A 121 7.00 -3.91 5.14
C GLN A 121 6.94 -2.63 4.29
N ARG A 122 6.03 -2.57 3.32
CA ARG A 122 5.97 -1.47 2.35
C ARG A 122 4.88 -0.45 2.64
N VAL A 123 3.83 -0.86 3.35
CA VAL A 123 2.63 -0.06 3.60
C VAL A 123 2.37 0.02 5.10
N GLY A 124 2.20 -1.14 5.74
CA GLY A 124 1.78 -1.22 7.15
C GLY A 124 2.75 -0.55 8.14
N PHE A 125 4.01 -1.00 8.17
CA PHE A 125 5.02 -0.50 9.09
C PHE A 125 5.39 0.97 8.87
N PRO A 126 5.59 1.47 7.63
CA PRO A 126 5.82 2.90 7.40
C PRO A 126 4.72 3.79 7.99
N LEU A 127 3.45 3.47 7.72
CA LEU A 127 2.33 4.22 8.30
C LEU A 127 2.25 4.07 9.82
N LYS A 128 2.48 2.85 10.33
CA LYS A 128 2.48 2.58 11.78
C LYS A 128 3.49 3.45 12.50
N TYR A 129 4.70 3.58 11.95
CA TYR A 129 5.73 4.42 12.53
C TYR A 129 5.38 5.91 12.47
N ALA A 130 4.75 6.36 11.39
CA ALA A 130 4.26 7.74 11.29
C ALA A 130 3.26 8.06 12.42
N PHE A 131 2.31 7.16 12.69
CA PHE A 131 1.35 7.35 13.78
C PHE A 131 1.99 7.24 15.16
N ILE A 132 2.82 6.22 15.41
CA ILE A 132 3.50 6.04 16.71
C ILE A 132 4.37 7.26 17.04
N GLN A 133 5.08 7.82 16.07
CA GLN A 133 5.86 9.04 16.31
C GLN A 133 4.98 10.22 16.71
N LEU A 134 3.81 10.37 16.07
CA LEU A 134 2.88 11.46 16.37
C LEU A 134 2.22 11.29 17.74
N GLU A 135 1.86 10.05 18.09
CA GLU A 135 1.32 9.67 19.41
C GLU A 135 2.35 9.89 20.51
N ASN A 136 3.58 9.41 20.33
CA ASN A 136 4.67 9.59 21.30
C ASN A 136 5.04 11.07 21.49
N ALA A 137 4.85 11.91 20.47
CA ALA A 137 5.03 13.35 20.56
C ALA A 137 3.87 14.09 21.24
N GLY A 138 2.77 13.38 21.57
CA GLY A 138 1.61 13.94 22.28
C GLY A 138 0.63 14.71 21.39
N TYR A 139 0.80 14.69 20.07
CA TYR A 139 -0.10 15.39 19.14
C TYR A 139 -1.26 14.52 18.65
N PHE A 140 -1.22 13.21 18.93
CA PHE A 140 -2.26 12.26 18.51
C PHE A 140 -2.77 11.43 19.68
N HIS A 141 -4.10 11.37 19.85
CA HIS A 141 -4.75 10.59 20.89
C HIS A 141 -5.56 9.45 20.28
N ARG A 142 -5.13 8.21 20.49
CA ARG A 142 -5.76 7.00 19.93
C ARG A 142 -7.17 6.69 20.42
N TRP A 143 -7.67 7.42 21.42
CA TRP A 143 -9.02 7.26 21.96
C TRP A 143 -9.93 8.44 21.61
N ASP A 144 -9.39 9.47 20.96
CA ASP A 144 -10.19 10.61 20.51
C ASP A 144 -10.88 10.23 19.17
N PRO A 145 -12.22 10.33 19.09
CA PRO A 145 -12.95 9.94 17.89
C PRO A 145 -12.59 10.73 16.63
N LEU A 146 -12.29 12.03 16.76
CA LEU A 146 -11.90 12.86 15.62
C LEU A 146 -10.48 12.51 15.15
N HIS A 147 -9.57 12.26 16.08
CA HIS A 147 -8.21 11.82 15.74
C HIS A 147 -8.25 10.47 15.01
N LEU A 148 -9.04 9.51 15.49
CA LEU A 148 -9.24 8.22 14.82
C LEU A 148 -9.87 8.39 13.43
N ARG A 149 -10.85 9.29 13.28
CA ARG A 149 -11.43 9.62 11.97
C ARG A 149 -10.39 10.19 11.00
N ALA A 150 -9.55 11.11 11.47
CA ALA A 150 -8.48 11.71 10.69
C ALA A 150 -7.42 10.67 10.25
N ALA A 151 -7.03 9.81 11.19
CA ALA A 151 -6.08 8.72 10.94
C ALA A 151 -6.62 7.71 9.92
N SER A 152 -7.88 7.29 10.06
CA SER A 152 -8.52 6.38 9.12
C SER A 152 -8.63 7.01 7.73
N LEU A 153 -9.14 8.23 7.62
CA LEU A 153 -9.31 8.93 6.33
C LEU A 153 -7.99 9.06 5.56
N LEU A 154 -7.01 9.75 6.15
CA LEU A 154 -5.75 10.04 5.46
C LEU A 154 -4.86 8.79 5.37
N GLY A 155 -4.84 7.97 6.42
CA GLY A 155 -4.08 6.73 6.46
C GLY A 155 -4.54 5.75 5.39
N CYS A 156 -5.85 5.56 5.19
CA CYS A 156 -6.38 4.73 4.10
C CYS A 156 -6.05 5.30 2.73
N ALA A 157 -6.19 6.63 2.54
CA ALA A 157 -5.89 7.28 1.28
C ALA A 157 -4.41 7.08 0.86
N VAL A 158 -3.47 7.30 1.78
CA VAL A 158 -2.04 7.07 1.55
C VAL A 158 -1.72 5.59 1.42
N ALA A 159 -2.31 4.72 2.25
CA ALA A 159 -2.14 3.28 2.17
C ALA A 159 -2.55 2.74 0.79
N ASN A 160 -3.66 3.23 0.23
CA ASN A 160 -4.12 2.81 -1.10
C ASN A 160 -3.08 3.11 -2.18
N VAL A 161 -2.48 4.31 -2.18
CA VAL A 161 -1.40 4.66 -3.13
C VAL A 161 -0.21 3.70 -3.00
N MET A 162 0.26 3.46 -1.77
CA MET A 162 1.38 2.55 -1.51
C MET A 162 1.03 1.11 -1.90
N LEU A 163 -0.22 0.69 -1.68
CA LEU A 163 -0.73 -0.63 -2.01
C LEU A 163 -0.76 -0.86 -3.52
N GLN A 164 -1.28 0.09 -4.29
CA GLN A 164 -1.29 0.00 -5.76
C GLN A 164 0.12 -0.15 -6.33
N ARG A 165 1.09 0.59 -5.79
CA ARG A 165 2.51 0.44 -6.17
C ARG A 165 3.06 -0.93 -5.79
N CYS A 166 2.74 -1.41 -4.59
CA CYS A 166 3.16 -2.73 -4.12
C CYS A 166 2.59 -3.85 -5.00
N ILE A 167 1.29 -3.84 -5.28
CA ILE A 167 0.60 -4.79 -6.17
C ILE A 167 1.19 -4.70 -7.58
N GLY A 168 1.33 -3.50 -8.13
CA GLY A 168 1.88 -3.29 -9.47
C GLY A 168 3.31 -3.83 -9.60
N ALA A 169 4.17 -3.53 -8.62
CA ALA A 169 5.51 -4.06 -8.56
C ALA A 169 5.52 -5.58 -8.39
N TRP A 170 4.64 -6.12 -7.56
CA TRP A 170 4.51 -7.55 -7.33
C TRP A 170 4.06 -8.26 -8.62
N ASN A 171 3.02 -7.80 -9.30
CA ASN A 171 2.54 -8.48 -10.50
C ASN A 171 3.56 -8.42 -11.66
N ASN A 172 4.46 -7.44 -11.66
CA ASN A 172 5.48 -7.28 -12.68
C ASN A 172 6.85 -7.88 -12.31
N HIS A 173 7.01 -8.45 -11.12
CA HIS A 173 8.27 -9.10 -10.74
C HIS A 173 8.38 -10.50 -11.34
N SER A 174 9.62 -10.99 -11.49
CA SER A 174 9.87 -12.33 -12.02
C SER A 174 10.00 -13.35 -10.91
N ILE A 175 9.21 -14.42 -11.03
CA ILE A 175 9.23 -15.61 -10.18
C ILE A 175 10.10 -16.67 -10.88
N PRO A 176 11.16 -17.18 -10.22
CA PRO A 176 12.02 -18.22 -10.77
C PRO A 176 11.22 -19.45 -11.24
N GLY A 177 11.46 -19.89 -12.48
CA GLY A 177 10.77 -21.04 -13.07
C GLY A 177 9.29 -20.83 -13.39
N LYS A 178 8.71 -19.65 -13.13
CA LYS A 178 7.30 -19.34 -13.39
C LYS A 178 7.06 -18.12 -14.27
N GLY A 179 8.07 -17.27 -14.52
CA GLY A 179 7.93 -16.08 -15.37
C GLY A 179 7.46 -14.85 -14.59
N VAL A 180 6.70 -13.95 -15.22
CA VAL A 180 6.16 -12.74 -14.58
C VAL A 180 4.64 -12.83 -14.51
N PRO A 181 4.00 -12.69 -13.33
CA PRO A 181 2.56 -12.88 -13.16
C PRO A 181 1.70 -12.08 -14.14
N ALA A 182 2.02 -10.80 -14.37
CA ALA A 182 1.28 -9.92 -15.28
C ALA A 182 1.20 -10.46 -16.73
N ASP A 183 2.21 -11.23 -17.17
CA ASP A 183 2.24 -11.82 -18.50
C ASP A 183 1.25 -12.99 -18.66
N TYR A 184 0.78 -13.56 -17.54
CA TYR A 184 -0.15 -14.70 -17.51
C TYR A 184 -1.61 -14.29 -17.24
N ILE A 185 -1.88 -13.04 -16.81
CA ILE A 185 -3.24 -12.57 -16.52
C ILE A 185 -4.20 -12.78 -17.71
N PRO A 186 -3.83 -12.46 -18.97
CA PRO A 186 -4.71 -12.69 -20.12
C PRO A 186 -5.05 -14.16 -20.38
N TYR A 187 -4.23 -15.07 -19.84
CA TYR A 187 -4.37 -16.53 -19.99
C TYR A 187 -4.88 -17.19 -18.72
N SER A 188 -5.16 -16.40 -17.68
CA SER A 188 -5.81 -16.91 -16.49
C SER A 188 -7.26 -17.24 -16.86
N GLY A 189 -7.66 -18.51 -16.75
CA GLY A 189 -9.05 -18.93 -16.96
C GLY A 189 -10.02 -18.43 -15.90
N THR A 190 -9.68 -17.31 -15.24
CA THR A 190 -10.44 -16.65 -14.19
C THR A 190 -11.06 -15.40 -14.78
N PHE A 191 -12.40 -15.33 -14.76
CA PHE A 191 -13.15 -14.17 -15.20
C PHE A 191 -13.44 -13.26 -14.00
N PRO A 192 -13.39 -11.92 -14.15
CA PRO A 192 -13.88 -11.02 -13.12
C PRO A 192 -15.33 -11.40 -12.83
N VAL A 193 -15.64 -11.57 -11.55
CA VAL A 193 -17.02 -11.75 -11.10
C VAL A 193 -17.75 -10.45 -11.41
N PRO A 194 -18.89 -10.48 -12.13
CA PRO A 194 -19.70 -9.29 -12.36
C PRO A 194 -20.04 -8.59 -11.05
N ASP A 195 -20.08 -7.27 -11.04
CA ASP A 195 -20.33 -6.49 -9.81
C ASP A 195 -21.70 -6.81 -9.18
N ASP A 196 -22.65 -7.30 -9.98
CA ASP A 196 -23.99 -7.72 -9.57
C ASP A 196 -24.08 -9.20 -9.13
N ALA A 197 -23.02 -9.99 -9.34
CA ALA A 197 -22.99 -11.40 -8.95
C ALA A 197 -22.75 -11.59 -7.45
N LEU A 198 -22.28 -10.55 -6.75
CA LEU A 198 -22.18 -10.53 -5.29
C LEU A 198 -23.23 -9.56 -4.70
N PRO A 199 -23.85 -9.89 -3.57
CA PRO A 199 -24.75 -8.98 -2.88
C PRO A 199 -23.99 -7.72 -2.41
N SER A 200 -24.68 -6.58 -2.35
CA SER A 200 -24.17 -5.40 -1.66
C SER A 200 -23.86 -5.71 -0.18
N VAL A 201 -23.04 -4.90 0.47
CA VAL A 201 -22.70 -5.06 1.89
C VAL A 201 -23.97 -5.18 2.74
N ASP A 202 -24.92 -4.26 2.59
CA ASP A 202 -26.19 -4.25 3.32
C ASP A 202 -27.00 -5.52 3.08
N ARG A 203 -27.02 -5.99 1.82
CA ARG A 203 -27.75 -7.20 1.44
C ARG A 203 -27.06 -8.45 1.99
N ALA A 204 -25.73 -8.50 1.98
CA ALA A 204 -24.95 -9.59 2.54
C ALA A 204 -25.14 -9.68 4.07
N VAL A 205 -25.12 -8.54 4.76
CA VAL A 205 -25.40 -8.42 6.21
C VAL A 205 -26.80 -8.93 6.52
N THR A 206 -27.80 -8.47 5.77
CA THR A 206 -29.20 -8.92 5.92
C THR A 206 -29.31 -10.43 5.71
N MET A 207 -28.77 -10.95 4.60
CA MET A 207 -28.78 -12.39 4.30
C MET A 207 -28.10 -13.24 5.37
N TYR A 208 -27.05 -12.72 6.02
CA TYR A 208 -26.37 -13.42 7.10
C TYR A 208 -27.21 -13.43 8.39
N ARG A 209 -27.81 -12.29 8.74
CA ARG A 209 -28.72 -12.16 9.88
C ARG A 209 -29.97 -13.01 9.74
N ASP A 210 -30.58 -13.04 8.55
CA ASP A 210 -31.75 -13.87 8.24
C ASP A 210 -31.48 -15.37 8.42
N LYS A 211 -30.21 -15.79 8.29
CA LYS A 211 -29.77 -17.18 8.53
C LYS A 211 -29.43 -17.46 10.00
N GLY A 212 -29.78 -16.56 10.92
CA GLY A 212 -29.47 -16.66 12.34
C GLY A 212 -28.03 -16.28 12.69
N GLY A 213 -27.31 -15.63 11.77
CA GLY A 213 -25.98 -15.10 12.03
C GLY A 213 -26.03 -13.85 12.90
N HIS A 214 -25.18 -13.79 13.92
CA HIS A 214 -25.05 -12.62 14.78
C HIS A 214 -23.79 -11.84 14.40
N LEU A 215 -23.98 -10.64 13.86
CA LEU A 215 -22.90 -9.67 13.66
C LEU A 215 -22.94 -8.67 14.81
N THR A 216 -21.79 -8.36 15.38
CA THR A 216 -21.65 -7.20 16.27
C THR A 216 -21.98 -5.95 15.46
N ASP A 217 -22.91 -5.14 15.95
CA ASP A 217 -23.24 -3.85 15.32
C ASP A 217 -22.01 -2.93 15.29
N GLU A 218 -22.01 -1.98 14.35
CA GLU A 218 -20.90 -1.08 14.06
C GLU A 218 -20.29 -0.50 15.34
N HIS A 219 -19.06 -0.93 15.65
CA HIS A 219 -18.23 -0.16 16.53
C HIS A 219 -17.88 1.12 15.77
N THR A 220 -18.40 2.27 16.20
CA THR A 220 -18.10 3.55 15.54
C THR A 220 -16.59 3.77 15.61
N PHE A 221 -15.89 3.53 14.50
CA PHE A 221 -14.46 3.75 14.40
C PHE A 221 -14.21 5.20 14.02
N GLY A 222 -13.90 6.02 15.03
CA GLY A 222 -13.83 7.46 14.87
C GLY A 222 -15.20 8.09 14.59
N VAL A 223 -15.32 9.38 14.87
CA VAL A 223 -16.55 10.15 14.65
C VAL A 223 -16.14 11.47 14.03
N ASP A 224 -16.84 11.88 12.97
CA ASP A 224 -16.72 13.21 12.40
C ASP A 224 -17.73 14.13 13.09
N PRO A 225 -17.30 15.14 13.87
CA PRO A 225 -18.21 16.07 14.53
C PRO A 225 -19.14 16.81 13.55
N LEU A 226 -18.74 16.91 12.27
CA LEU A 226 -19.51 17.57 11.22
C LEU A 226 -20.45 16.62 10.47
N GLU A 227 -20.54 15.33 10.83
CA GLU A 227 -21.31 14.33 10.07
C GLU A 227 -22.77 14.76 9.83
N ASN A 228 -23.41 15.38 10.84
CA ASN A 228 -24.79 15.85 10.75
C ASN A 228 -24.94 17.20 10.02
N ASN A 229 -23.85 17.90 9.71
CA ASN A 229 -23.86 19.17 8.97
C ASN A 229 -23.16 19.00 7.63
N VAL A 230 -23.93 18.53 6.64
CA VAL A 230 -23.46 18.21 5.29
C VAL A 230 -22.72 19.37 4.62
N LEU A 231 -23.17 20.61 4.81
CA LEU A 231 -22.55 21.78 4.18
C LEU A 231 -21.18 22.10 4.79
N LEU A 232 -21.07 22.15 6.13
CA LEU A 232 -19.79 22.40 6.79
C LEU A 232 -18.80 21.26 6.55
N LYS A 233 -19.28 20.02 6.55
CA LYS A 233 -18.47 18.85 6.22
C LYS A 233 -17.92 18.94 4.80
N ALA A 234 -18.77 19.25 3.81
CA ALA A 234 -18.36 19.38 2.42
C ALA A 234 -17.32 20.50 2.24
N PHE A 235 -17.50 21.63 2.92
CA PHE A 235 -16.56 22.75 2.86
C PHE A 235 -15.21 22.39 3.52
N ARG A 236 -15.22 21.74 4.71
CA ARG A 236 -14.03 21.20 5.38
C ARG A 236 -13.27 20.25 4.46
N ASP A 237 -13.97 19.31 3.85
CA ASP A 237 -13.40 18.33 2.93
C ASP A 237 -12.77 19.02 1.71
N GLN A 238 -13.46 20.01 1.11
CA GLN A 238 -12.94 20.77 -0.02
C GLN A 238 -11.65 21.53 0.35
N CYS A 239 -11.65 22.25 1.48
CA CYS A 239 -10.46 22.95 1.96
C CYS A 239 -9.30 21.99 2.22
N PHE A 240 -9.57 20.87 2.88
CA PHE A 240 -8.56 19.88 3.21
C PHE A 240 -7.93 19.26 1.95
N TRP A 241 -8.76 18.78 1.00
CA TRP A 241 -8.26 18.15 -0.21
C TRP A 241 -7.57 19.14 -1.15
N PHE A 242 -8.02 20.40 -1.18
CA PHE A 242 -7.28 21.45 -1.88
C PHE A 242 -5.89 21.68 -1.30
N GLU A 243 -5.74 21.68 0.03
CA GLU A 243 -4.44 21.79 0.71
C GLU A 243 -3.55 20.56 0.44
N ILE A 244 -4.13 19.35 0.41
CA ILE A 244 -3.41 18.13 0.01
C ILE A 244 -2.78 18.28 -1.37
N GLU A 245 -3.55 18.75 -2.36
CA GLU A 245 -3.04 18.91 -3.73
C GLU A 245 -2.01 20.04 -3.85
N THR A 246 -2.23 21.16 -3.17
CA THR A 246 -1.40 22.37 -3.35
C THR A 246 -0.17 22.40 -2.43
N THR A 247 -0.34 22.18 -1.14
CA THR A 247 0.74 22.27 -0.14
C THR A 247 1.54 20.98 -0.07
N TYR A 248 0.84 19.83 -0.05
CA TYR A 248 1.48 18.52 0.11
C TYR A 248 1.80 17.83 -1.22
N LYS A 249 1.46 18.46 -2.37
CA LYS A 249 1.69 17.95 -3.73
C LYS A 249 0.99 16.60 -3.99
N GLY A 250 -0.18 16.44 -3.39
CA GLY A 250 -1.05 15.28 -3.56
C GLY A 250 -0.67 14.07 -2.71
N LEU A 251 -1.57 13.08 -2.70
CA LEU A 251 -1.42 11.83 -1.95
C LEU A 251 -0.17 11.03 -2.37
N THR A 252 0.23 11.12 -3.63
CA THR A 252 1.44 10.48 -4.18
C THR A 252 2.68 10.93 -3.45
N GLU A 253 2.83 12.24 -3.22
CA GLU A 253 4.01 12.77 -2.54
C GLU A 253 4.00 12.46 -1.05
N LEU A 254 2.83 12.48 -0.40
CA LEU A 254 2.70 11.97 0.96
C LEU A 254 3.12 10.49 1.08
N ALA A 255 2.68 9.65 0.14
CA ALA A 255 3.07 8.23 0.09
C ALA A 255 4.58 8.05 -0.12
N ASN A 256 5.20 8.85 -1.00
CA ASN A 256 6.66 8.85 -1.21
C ASN A 256 7.41 9.12 0.09
N ASN A 257 6.98 10.17 0.81
CA ASN A 257 7.59 10.61 2.07
C ASN A 257 7.43 9.54 3.16
N VAL A 258 6.23 8.98 3.34
CA VAL A 258 5.98 7.89 4.29
C VAL A 258 6.83 6.65 3.96
N ALA A 259 6.91 6.26 2.68
CA ALA A 259 7.71 5.10 2.24
C ALA A 259 9.21 5.28 2.52
N ASN A 260 9.69 6.52 2.56
CA ASN A 260 11.08 6.88 2.83
C ASN A 260 11.34 7.31 4.27
N HIS A 261 10.42 7.02 5.19
CA HIS A 261 10.54 7.36 6.60
C HIS A 261 10.60 8.86 6.90
N ASN A 262 10.19 9.72 5.95
CA ASN A 262 9.93 11.13 6.19
C ASN A 262 8.45 11.32 6.56
N TYR A 263 8.13 11.24 7.84
CA TYR A 263 6.73 11.19 8.28
C TYR A 263 6.10 12.58 8.46
N MET A 264 6.90 13.63 8.56
CA MET A 264 6.43 15.00 8.87
C MET A 264 5.32 15.50 7.94
N PRO A 265 5.42 15.37 6.60
CA PRO A 265 4.35 15.84 5.71
C PRO A 265 3.00 15.14 5.97
N PHE A 266 3.02 13.82 6.19
CA PHE A 266 1.83 13.05 6.49
C PHE A 266 1.23 13.44 7.85
N GLN A 267 2.08 13.60 8.87
CA GLN A 267 1.68 13.99 10.21
C GLN A 267 1.05 15.39 10.23
N TYR A 268 1.64 16.36 9.53
CA TYR A 268 1.07 17.70 9.42
C TYR A 268 -0.25 17.73 8.67
N ALA A 269 -0.37 16.98 7.57
CA ALA A 269 -1.64 16.84 6.87
C ALA A 269 -2.72 16.24 7.80
N LEU A 270 -2.39 15.22 8.59
CA LEU A 270 -3.32 14.64 9.55
C LEU A 270 -3.79 15.65 10.60
N LEU A 271 -2.86 16.37 11.22
CA LEU A 271 -3.19 17.40 12.22
C LEU A 271 -4.00 18.54 11.59
N ARG A 272 -3.74 18.87 10.32
CA ARG A 272 -4.48 19.88 9.59
C ARG A 272 -5.95 19.51 9.43
N PHE A 273 -6.24 18.25 9.11
CA PHE A 273 -7.63 17.77 9.06
C PHE A 273 -8.34 17.97 10.41
N ILE A 274 -7.68 17.62 11.51
CA ILE A 274 -8.22 17.79 12.87
C ILE A 274 -8.49 19.26 13.15
N GLN A 275 -7.53 20.14 12.88
CA GLN A 275 -7.66 21.59 13.08
C GLN A 275 -8.80 22.20 12.27
N LEU A 276 -8.91 21.86 10.98
CA LEU A 276 -10.00 22.32 10.13
C LEU A 276 -11.35 21.88 10.68
N THR A 277 -11.44 20.63 11.14
CA THR A 277 -12.69 20.08 11.69
C THR A 277 -13.11 20.81 12.96
N ILE A 278 -12.17 21.05 13.88
CA ILE A 278 -12.43 21.83 15.10
C ILE A 278 -12.86 23.25 14.74
N HIS A 279 -12.20 23.88 13.76
CA HIS A 279 -12.52 25.24 13.32
C HIS A 279 -13.95 25.38 12.78
N PHE A 280 -14.44 24.42 12.00
CA PHE A 280 -15.81 24.46 11.47
C PHE A 280 -16.87 23.96 12.45
N PHE A 281 -16.49 23.18 13.46
CA PHE A 281 -17.42 22.70 14.48
C PHE A 281 -17.69 23.73 15.58
N SER A 282 -16.72 24.60 15.85
CA SER A 282 -16.79 25.68 16.85
C SER A 282 -17.63 26.85 16.34
#